data_AF-A0A8T4YS55-F1
#
_entry.id   AF-A0A8T4YS55-F1
#
_cell.length_a   1.000
_cell.length_b   1.000
_cell.length_c   1.000
_cell.angle_alpha   90.00
_cell.angle_beta   90.00
_cell.angle_gamma   90.00
#
_symmetry.space_group_name_H-M   'P 1'
#
loop_
_entity.id
_entity.type
_entity.pdbx_description
1 polymer ?
#
loop_
_entity_poly.entity_id
_entity_poly.type
_entity_poly.pdbx_seq_one_letter_code
_entity_poly.pdbx_strand_id
1 'polypeptide(L)' 'MSLRKTVVGSFPRLPFGIDQAIRAVIDLQLQAGMDIVSDGEQRADMITYFKEIPGLGRCAKGLAVDTKIS' A
#
# COMPACT_ATOMS: atom_id res chain seq x y z
N MET A 1 29.61 -5.48 -9.90
CA MET A 1 28.35 -5.76 -9.16
C MET A 1 27.37 -4.65 -9.52
N SER A 2 26.17 -4.94 -10.02
CA SER A 2 25.19 -3.89 -10.33
C SER A 2 24.37 -3.54 -9.07
N LEU A 3 24.01 -2.26 -8.95
CA LEU A 3 23.06 -1.79 -7.94
C LEU A 3 21.65 -2.22 -8.33
N ARG A 4 20.94 -2.87 -7.41
CA ARG A 4 19.51 -3.17 -7.60
C ARG A 4 18.65 -1.95 -7.26
N LYS A 5 17.61 -1.71 -8.07
CA LYS A 5 16.65 -0.61 -7.93
C LYS A 5 15.29 -1.15 -7.51
N THR A 6 14.66 -0.44 -6.57
CA THR A 6 13.31 -0.71 -6.09
C THR A 6 12.63 0.61 -5.71
N VAL A 7 11.33 0.54 -5.44
CA VAL A 7 10.57 1.62 -4.78
C VAL A 7 10.27 1.24 -3.33
N VAL A 8 9.91 2.22 -2.50
CA VAL A 8 9.64 2.02 -1.06
C VAL A 8 8.22 1.52 -0.79
N GLY A 9 7.26 1.83 -1.65
CA GLY A 9 5.86 1.47 -1.40
C GLY A 9 4.91 2.24 -2.29
N SER A 10 4.23 3.23 -1.71
CA SER A 10 3.15 4.01 -2.31
C SER A 10 3.47 4.67 -3.66
N PHE A 11 2.45 4.70 -4.54
CA PHE A 11 2.40 5.46 -5.78
C PHE A 11 1.19 6.41 -5.75
N PRO A 12 1.19 7.56 -6.44
CA PRO A 12 0.00 8.41 -6.57
C PRO A 12 -1.24 7.62 -6.97
N ARG A 13 -2.39 7.93 -6.35
CA ARG A 13 -3.60 7.13 -6.58
C ARG A 13 -4.12 7.31 -8.00
N LEU A 14 -4.27 6.22 -8.73
CA LEU A 14 -4.77 6.24 -10.09
C LEU A 14 -6.31 6.21 -10.11
N PRO A 15 -6.96 6.87 -11.10
CA PRO A 15 -8.42 6.93 -11.21
C PRO A 15 -9.02 5.64 -11.82
N PHE A 16 -8.42 4.48 -11.55
CA PHE A 16 -8.81 3.20 -12.11
C PHE A 16 -9.41 2.28 -11.04
N GLY A 17 -10.06 1.20 -11.46
CA GLY A 17 -10.37 0.09 -10.56
C GLY A 17 -9.08 -0.52 -10.00
N ILE A 18 -9.14 -1.10 -8.80
CA ILE A 18 -7.94 -1.54 -8.04
C ILE A 18 -6.99 -2.42 -8.85
N ASP A 19 -7.51 -3.44 -9.53
CA ASP A 19 -6.68 -4.37 -10.31
C ASP A 19 -6.02 -3.67 -11.51
N GLN A 20 -6.72 -2.73 -12.13
CA GLN A 20 -6.18 -1.94 -13.23
C GLN A 20 -5.13 -0.95 -12.75
N ALA A 21 -5.36 -0.31 -11.60
CA ALA A 21 -4.40 0.60 -10.97
C ALA A 21 -3.09 -0.12 -10.62
N ILE A 22 -3.19 -1.30 -9.98
CA ILE A 22 -2.01 -2.11 -9.62
C ILE A 22 -1.24 -2.53 -10.87
N ARG A 23 -1.94 -3.03 -11.92
CA ARG A 23 -1.29 -3.40 -13.19
C ARG A 23 -0.55 -2.23 -13.81
N ALA A 24 -1.19 -1.06 -13.90
CA ALA A 24 -0.57 0.14 -14.47
C ALA A 24 0.71 0.57 -13.70
N VAL A 25 0.68 0.47 -12.36
CA VAL A 25 1.84 0.79 -11.51
C VAL A 25 2.98 -0.22 -11.68
N ILE A 26 2.67 -1.51 -11.79
CA ILE A 26 3.67 -2.55 -12.04
C ILE A 26 4.28 -2.37 -13.44
N ASP A 27 3.46 -2.17 -14.47
CA ASP A 27 3.91 -1.97 -15.85
C ASP A 27 4.87 -0.77 -15.96
N LEU A 28 4.54 0.34 -15.30
CA LEU A 28 5.41 1.52 -15.26
C LEU A 28 6.78 1.23 -14.62
N GLN A 29 6.80 0.49 -13.50
CA GLN A 29 8.05 0.14 -12.82
C GLN A 29 8.91 -0.81 -13.65
N LEU A 30 8.29 -1.78 -14.33
CA LEU A 30 8.97 -2.69 -15.26
C LEU A 30 9.56 -1.92 -16.44
N GLN A 31 8.80 -0.98 -17.03
CA GLN A 31 9.29 -0.09 -18.10
C GLN A 31 10.45 0.81 -17.64
N ALA A 32 10.45 1.24 -16.38
CA ALA A 32 11.55 1.99 -15.77
C ALA A 32 12.78 1.13 -15.39
N GLY A 33 12.71 -0.18 -15.63
CA GLY A 33 13.76 -1.15 -15.33
C GLY A 33 14.03 -1.27 -13.83
N MET A 34 12.98 -1.30 -13.00
CA MET A 34 13.07 -1.67 -11.59
C MET A 34 13.31 -3.19 -11.46
N ASP A 35 14.16 -3.59 -10.51
CA ASP A 35 14.48 -5.00 -10.27
C ASP A 35 13.48 -5.67 -9.31
N ILE A 36 12.89 -4.86 -8.42
CA ILE A 36 11.87 -5.26 -7.45
C ILE A 36 10.76 -4.21 -7.53
N VAL A 37 9.51 -4.66 -7.61
CA VAL A 37 8.34 -3.80 -7.80
C VAL A 37 7.43 -3.80 -6.57
N SER A 38 6.65 -2.74 -6.42
CA SER A 38 5.57 -2.59 -5.42
C SER A 38 4.21 -2.47 -6.13
N ASP A 39 3.11 -2.82 -5.45
CA ASP A 39 1.74 -2.56 -5.95
C ASP A 39 1.32 -1.08 -5.83
N GLY A 40 2.20 -0.23 -5.30
CA GLY A 40 1.98 1.20 -5.15
C GLY A 40 0.95 1.57 -4.08
N GLU A 41 0.59 0.65 -3.18
CA GLU A 41 -0.40 0.85 -2.13
C GLU A 41 -1.74 1.38 -2.66
N GLN A 42 -2.14 0.99 -3.88
CA GLN A 42 -3.36 1.49 -4.53
C GLN A 42 -4.66 1.09 -3.81
N ARG A 43 -4.57 0.19 -2.81
CA ARG A 43 -5.71 -0.40 -2.09
C ARG A 43 -6.36 0.57 -1.12
N ALA A 44 -5.60 1.23 -0.27
CA ALA A 44 -6.12 2.02 0.85
C ALA A 44 -5.02 2.89 1.48
N ASP A 45 -5.39 3.71 2.46
CA ASP A 45 -4.41 4.38 3.31
C ASP A 45 -3.74 3.40 4.28
N MET A 46 -2.49 3.67 4.65
CA MET A 46 -1.64 2.77 5.44
C MET A 46 -2.19 2.39 6.82
N ILE A 47 -3.08 3.19 7.42
CA ILE A 47 -3.57 2.94 8.78
C ILE A 47 -4.92 2.24 8.73
N THR A 48 -5.85 2.82 8.01
CA THR A 48 -7.25 2.40 8.01
C THR A 48 -7.48 1.10 7.23
N TYR A 49 -6.54 0.72 6.35
CA TYR A 49 -6.49 -0.61 5.74
C TYR A 49 -6.52 -1.74 6.77
N PHE A 50 -5.88 -1.54 7.92
CA PHE A 50 -5.74 -2.57 8.97
C PHE A 50 -6.84 -2.51 10.03
N LYS A 51 -7.93 -1.78 9.81
CA LYS A 51 -9.03 -1.59 10.78
C LYS A 51 -9.66 -2.89 11.31
N GLU A 52 -9.48 -4.00 10.60
CA GLU A 52 -10.08 -5.30 10.92
C GLU A 52 -9.23 -6.12 11.91
N ILE A 53 -8.02 -5.66 12.25
CA ILE A 53 -7.19 -6.31 13.28
C ILE A 53 -7.91 -6.21 14.63
N PRO A 54 -8.15 -7.34 15.33
CA PRO A 54 -8.76 -7.32 16.67
C PRO A 54 -7.99 -6.40 17.62
N GLY A 55 -8.69 -5.74 18.55
CA GLY A 55 -8.08 -4.77 19.45
C GLY A 55 -7.83 -3.39 18.85
N LEU A 56 -8.05 -3.18 17.54
CA LEU A 56 -8.16 -1.84 16.94
C LEU A 56 -9.61 -1.37 16.89
N GLY A 57 -9.82 -0.08 17.15
CA GLY A 57 -11.13 0.56 17.12
C GLY A 57 -11.06 1.99 16.59
N ARG A 58 -12.22 2.55 16.19
CA ARG A 58 -12.30 3.96 15.77
C ARG A 58 -12.58 4.86 16.97
N CYS A 59 -11.79 5.92 17.11
CA CYS A 59 -12.06 7.04 17.99
C CYS A 59 -12.25 8.33 17.19
N ALA A 60 -12.54 9.45 17.86
CA ALA A 60 -12.71 10.75 17.22
C ALA A 60 -11.49 11.21 16.38
N LYS A 61 -10.30 10.67 16.65
CA LYS A 61 -9.04 11.02 15.96
C LYS A 61 -8.62 10.01 14.88
N GLY A 62 -9.37 8.92 14.68
CA GLY A 62 -9.03 7.86 13.72
C GLY A 62 -8.94 6.47 14.35
N LEU A 63 -8.24 5.56 13.66
CA LEU A 63 -8.02 4.20 14.15
C LEU A 63 -6.98 4.21 15.28
N ALA A 64 -7.27 3.53 16.38
CA ALA A 64 -6.41 3.45 17.56
C ALA A 64 -6.51 2.06 18.21
N VAL A 65 -5.58 1.76 19.13
CA VAL A 65 -5.69 0.59 20.00
C VAL A 65 -6.86 0.82 20.96
N ASP A 66 -7.86 -0.04 20.87
CA ASP A 66 -9.07 -0.03 21.69
C ASP A 66 -8.96 -1.03 22.85
N THR A 67 -8.47 -2.24 22.56
CA THR A 67 -8.35 -3.31 23.54
C THR A 67 -7.10 -4.16 23.33
N LYS A 68 -6.55 -4.70 24.42
CA LYS A 68 -5.48 -5.70 24.35
C LYS A 68 -6.07 -7.03 23.87
N ILE A 69 -5.47 -7.62 22.84
CA ILE A 69 -5.75 -9.01 22.45
C ILE A 69 -4.97 -9.92 23.41
N SER A 70 -5.69 -10.79 24.11
CA SER A 70 -5.14 -11.84 24.99
C SER A 70 -4.93 -13.15 24.25
#